data_AF-A0A4S3JX06-F1
#
_entry.id   AF-A0A4S3JX06-F1
#
_cell.length_a   1.000
_cell.length_b   1.000
_cell.length_c   1.000
_cell.angle_alpha   90.00
_cell.angle_beta   90.00
_cell.angle_gamma   90.00
#
_symmetry.space_group_name_H-M   'P 1'
#
loop_
_entity.id
_entity.type
_entity.pdbx_description
1 polymer ?
#
loop_
_entity_poly.entity_id
_entity_poly.type
_entity_poly.pdbx_seq_one_letter_code
_entity_poly.pdbx_strand_id
1 'polypeptide(L)'
;MVDEEMCDFIKCGLGNAGFEIVRPMGEVEHVRQIQSEKEVGILRAVNTGTVEVVRQMRKCELFHPYLPSATQVLLNLGLYPGLTESQIAEVLDNTLPSASFEPFFDIVLFDENAANAHGGTNGSKILEAETFVLIDVELRSLNTTMSLG
;
A
#
# COMPACT_ATOMS: atom_id res chain seq x y z
N MET A 1 -6.19 8.67 12.23
CA MET A 1 -7.57 8.69 12.75
C MET A 1 -7.73 9.93 13.61
N VAL A 2 -8.80 10.70 13.42
CA VAL A 2 -9.19 11.73 14.40
C VAL A 2 -9.71 10.99 15.63
N ASP A 3 -9.34 11.46 16.82
CA ASP A 3 -9.76 10.87 18.10
C ASP A 3 -11.30 10.92 18.23
N GLU A 4 -11.90 9.78 18.59
CA GLU A 4 -13.34 9.63 18.75
C GLU A 4 -13.88 10.56 19.84
N GLU A 5 -13.09 10.81 20.90
CA GLU A 5 -13.40 11.75 21.98
C GLU A 5 -13.41 13.20 21.47
N MET A 6 -12.49 13.55 20.57
CA MET A 6 -12.43 14.87 19.95
C MET A 6 -13.63 15.10 19.00
N CYS A 7 -14.00 14.07 18.23
CA CYS A 7 -15.21 14.12 17.42
C CYS A 7 -16.47 14.32 18.27
N ASP A 8 -16.57 13.64 19.41
CA ASP A 8 -17.74 13.77 20.28
C ASP A 8 -17.81 15.13 20.98
N PHE A 9 -16.68 15.69 21.40
CA PHE A 9 -16.62 17.07 21.91
C PHE A 9 -17.15 18.08 20.89
N ILE A 10 -16.70 17.98 19.63
CA ILE A 10 -17.14 18.87 18.53
C ILE A 10 -18.63 18.70 18.25
N LYS A 11 -19.12 17.45 18.18
CA LYS A 11 -20.55 17.17 17.99
C LYS A 11 -21.38 17.81 19.10
N CYS A 12 -21.04 17.58 20.36
CA CYS A 12 -21.76 18.17 21.49
C CYS A 12 -21.78 19.71 21.43
N GLY A 13 -20.65 20.34 21.08
CA GLY A 13 -20.57 21.80 20.91
C GLY A 13 -21.50 22.34 19.81
N LEU A 14 -21.52 21.70 18.65
CA LEU A 14 -22.40 22.07 17.53
C LEU A 14 -23.88 21.87 17.88
N GLY A 15 -24.22 20.76 18.53
CA GLY A 15 -25.58 20.50 18.98
C GLY A 15 -26.08 21.55 19.98
N ASN A 16 -25.24 21.94 20.95
CA ASN A 16 -25.56 22.99 21.92
C ASN A 16 -25.72 24.38 21.28
N ALA A 17 -25.04 24.63 20.16
CA ALA A 17 -25.20 25.86 19.37
C ALA A 17 -26.44 25.82 18.45
N GLY A 18 -27.24 24.75 18.50
CA GLY A 18 -28.48 24.61 17.73
C GLY A 18 -28.30 24.03 16.32
N PHE A 19 -27.13 23.48 15.98
CA PHE A 19 -26.93 22.80 14.71
C PHE A 19 -27.47 21.37 14.76
N GLU A 20 -28.12 20.95 13.68
CA GLU A 20 -28.46 19.55 13.45
C GLU A 20 -27.21 18.79 12.99
N ILE A 21 -26.91 17.69 13.68
CA ILE A 21 -25.74 16.86 13.38
C ILE A 21 -26.20 15.61 12.66
N VAL A 22 -25.97 15.60 11.35
CA VAL A 22 -26.33 14.48 10.48
C VAL A 22 -25.06 13.69 10.16
N ARG A 23 -25.06 12.38 10.39
CA ARG A 23 -23.99 11.53 9.86
C ARG A 23 -24.13 11.44 8.34
N PRO A 24 -23.04 11.56 7.57
CA PRO A 24 -23.06 11.18 6.17
C PRO A 24 -23.45 9.70 6.11
N MET A 25 -24.63 9.39 5.58
CA MET A 25 -25.18 8.05 5.45
C MET A 25 -25.93 7.96 4.12
N GLY A 26 -26.02 6.77 3.53
CA GLY A 26 -26.82 6.53 2.34
C GLY A 26 -26.28 7.28 1.11
N GLU A 27 -27.03 8.26 0.60
CA GLU A 27 -26.72 8.97 -0.65
C GLU A 27 -25.30 9.59 -0.67
N VAL A 28 -24.82 10.11 0.46
CA VAL A 28 -23.48 10.72 0.53
C VAL A 28 -22.38 9.65 0.39
N GLU A 29 -22.57 8.46 0.95
CA GLU A 29 -21.66 7.34 0.76
C GLU A 29 -21.76 6.80 -0.68
N HIS A 30 -22.97 6.79 -1.24
CA HIS A 30 -23.21 6.35 -2.62
C HIS A 30 -22.52 7.25 -3.65
N VAL A 31 -22.49 8.58 -3.44
CA VAL A 31 -21.72 9.50 -4.28
C VAL A 31 -20.23 9.13 -4.27
N ARG A 32 -19.67 8.71 -3.14
CA ARG A 32 -18.26 8.28 -3.06
C ARG A 32 -17.98 6.96 -3.78
N GLN A 33 -19.00 6.14 -4.02
CA GLN A 33 -18.88 4.90 -4.80
C GLN A 33 -18.88 5.17 -6.31
N ILE A 34 -19.41 6.32 -6.75
CA ILE A 34 -19.46 6.72 -8.16
C ILE A 34 -18.24 7.56 -8.49
N GLN A 35 -17.30 6.99 -9.24
CA GLN A 35 -16.08 7.67 -9.64
C GLN A 35 -16.32 8.50 -10.91
N SER A 36 -15.94 9.78 -10.88
CA SER A 36 -15.92 10.64 -12.06
C SER A 36 -14.85 10.18 -13.07
N GLU A 37 -14.92 10.64 -14.32
CA GLU A 37 -13.91 10.32 -15.33
C GLU A 37 -12.49 10.74 -14.90
N LYS A 38 -12.37 11.88 -14.19
CA LYS A 38 -11.11 12.36 -13.63
C LYS A 38 -10.58 11.39 -12.56
N GLU A 39 -11.43 10.97 -11.62
CA GLU A 39 -11.04 10.02 -10.56
C GLU A 39 -10.69 8.64 -11.13
N VAL A 40 -11.45 8.15 -12.13
CA VAL A 40 -11.10 6.92 -12.86
C VAL A 40 -9.73 7.05 -13.53
N GLY A 41 -9.41 8.22 -14.10
CA GLY A 41 -8.08 8.49 -14.66
C GLY A 41 -6.97 8.36 -13.62
N ILE A 42 -7.17 8.92 -12.43
CA ILE A 42 -6.24 8.82 -11.30
C ILE A 42 -6.11 7.35 -10.85
N LEU A 43 -7.22 6.65 -10.66
CA LEU A 43 -7.23 5.23 -10.25
C LEU A 43 -6.49 4.35 -11.26
N ARG A 44 -6.64 4.60 -12.57
CA ARG A 44 -5.90 3.89 -13.60
C ARG A 44 -4.39 4.17 -13.51
N ALA A 45 -3.99 5.42 -13.29
CA ALA A 45 -2.59 5.78 -13.15
C ALA A 45 -1.96 5.10 -11.92
N VAL A 46 -2.64 5.15 -10.77
CA VAL A 46 -2.21 4.48 -9.54
C VAL A 46 -2.09 2.98 -9.75
N ASN A 47 -3.14 2.32 -10.25
CA ASN A 47 -3.13 0.87 -10.47
C ASN A 47 -2.06 0.43 -11.49
N THR A 48 -1.80 1.25 -12.52
CA THR A 48 -0.71 0.99 -13.45
C THR A 48 0.64 1.06 -12.75
N GLY A 49 0.85 2.07 -11.91
CA GLY A 49 2.04 2.20 -11.06
C GLY A 49 2.24 1.00 -10.14
N THR A 50 1.18 0.59 -9.42
CA THR A 50 1.20 -0.58 -8.53
C THR A 50 1.60 -1.86 -9.28
N VAL A 51 0.96 -2.11 -10.43
CA VAL A 51 1.24 -3.31 -11.22
C VAL A 51 2.67 -3.33 -11.72
N GLU A 52 3.21 -2.19 -12.17
CA GLU A 52 4.60 -2.11 -12.63
C GLU A 52 5.59 -2.35 -11.50
N VAL A 53 5.37 -1.77 -10.32
CA VAL A 53 6.23 -2.01 -9.14
C VAL A 53 6.26 -3.50 -8.79
N VAL A 54 5.08 -4.14 -8.66
CA VAL A 54 4.98 -5.58 -8.34
C VAL A 54 5.57 -6.45 -9.46
N ARG A 55 5.50 -6.02 -10.73
CA ARG A 55 6.16 -6.73 -11.83
C ARG A 55 7.67 -6.64 -11.76
N GLN A 56 8.25 -5.49 -11.39
CA GLN A 56 9.69 -5.39 -11.22
C GLN A 56 10.19 -6.29 -10.10
N MET A 57 9.46 -6.38 -8.98
CA MET A 57 9.76 -7.30 -7.87
C MET A 57 9.90 -8.76 -8.31
N ARG A 58 9.03 -9.20 -9.25
CA ARG A 58 9.01 -10.57 -9.78
C ARG A 58 10.13 -10.87 -10.78
N LYS A 59 10.71 -9.87 -11.44
CA LYS A 59 11.70 -10.09 -12.52
C LYS A 59 13.05 -10.66 -12.06
N CYS A 60 13.25 -10.82 -10.76
CA CYS A 60 14.51 -11.31 -10.21
C CYS A 60 14.58 -12.83 -9.99
N GLU A 61 13.59 -13.59 -10.46
CA GLU A 61 13.63 -15.07 -10.41
C GLU A 61 14.66 -15.71 -11.38
N LEU A 62 15.40 -14.93 -12.17
CA LEU A 62 16.44 -15.43 -13.06
C LEU A 62 17.84 -15.33 -12.43
N PHE A 63 18.15 -16.35 -11.64
CA PHE A 63 19.47 -16.93 -11.38
C PHE A 63 20.65 -16.32 -12.19
N HIS A 64 21.54 -15.55 -11.55
CA HIS A 64 22.88 -15.29 -12.08
C HIS A 64 23.96 -15.78 -11.09
N PRO A 65 24.50 -17.01 -11.27
CA PRO A 65 25.43 -17.65 -10.33
C PRO A 65 26.85 -17.03 -10.30
N TYR A 66 27.05 -15.85 -10.89
CA TYR A 66 28.35 -15.20 -11.05
C TYR A 66 28.35 -13.68 -10.78
N LEU A 67 27.42 -13.14 -9.97
CA LEU A 67 27.53 -11.73 -9.60
C LEU A 67 28.53 -11.54 -8.43
N PRO A 68 29.59 -10.72 -8.59
CA PRO A 68 30.54 -10.44 -7.51
C PRO A 68 29.84 -9.72 -6.34
N SER A 69 30.36 -9.90 -5.12
CA SER A 69 29.81 -9.35 -3.87
C SER A 69 29.57 -7.83 -3.86
N ALA A 70 30.20 -7.09 -4.77
CA ALA A 70 30.01 -5.65 -4.92
C ALA A 70 28.81 -5.25 -5.79
N THR A 71 28.18 -6.18 -6.52
CA THR A 71 27.06 -5.92 -7.45
C THR A 71 25.70 -6.35 -6.88
N GLN A 72 25.65 -6.97 -5.70
CA GLN A 72 24.39 -7.31 -5.01
C GLN A 72 23.57 -6.08 -4.58
N VAL A 73 24.14 -4.87 -4.65
CA VAL A 73 23.47 -3.62 -4.27
C VAL A 73 22.76 -2.93 -5.46
N LEU A 74 22.90 -3.45 -6.69
CA LEU A 74 22.40 -2.77 -7.90
C LEU A 74 21.15 -3.41 -8.54
N LEU A 75 20.53 -4.40 -7.89
CA LEU A 75 19.25 -5.00 -8.31
C LEU A 75 18.31 -5.10 -7.09
N ASN A 76 17.95 -3.95 -6.53
CA ASN A 76 17.18 -3.84 -5.28
C ASN A 76 15.67 -4.11 -5.41
N LEU A 77 15.21 -4.92 -6.35
CA LEU A 77 13.77 -5.20 -6.53
C LEU A 77 13.55 -6.68 -6.84
N GLY A 78 14.12 -7.57 -6.04
CA GLY A 78 14.06 -9.00 -6.32
C GLY A 78 13.67 -9.90 -5.17
N LEU A 79 12.78 -10.85 -5.46
CA LEU A 79 12.43 -11.96 -4.57
C LEU A 79 13.52 -13.05 -4.67
N TYR A 80 14.53 -12.99 -3.79
CA TYR A 80 15.60 -13.98 -3.70
C TYR A 80 15.45 -14.85 -2.44
N PRO A 81 15.71 -16.17 -2.52
CA PRO A 81 15.72 -17.00 -1.32
C PRO A 81 16.63 -16.44 -0.24
N GLY A 82 16.18 -16.48 1.02
CA GLY A 82 16.90 -15.90 2.15
C GLY A 82 16.43 -14.51 2.59
N LEU A 83 15.60 -13.83 1.80
CA LEU A 83 14.96 -12.58 2.22
C LEU A 83 13.82 -12.82 3.20
N THR A 84 13.65 -11.93 4.17
CA THR A 84 12.47 -11.96 5.05
C THR A 84 11.30 -11.15 4.49
N GLU A 85 10.10 -11.39 5.01
CA GLU A 85 8.91 -10.57 4.75
C GLU A 85 9.20 -9.07 4.96
N SER A 86 9.80 -8.71 6.10
CA SER A 86 10.14 -7.31 6.40
C SER A 86 11.15 -6.69 5.42
N GLN A 87 12.13 -7.46 4.94
CA GLN A 87 13.11 -6.94 3.99
C GLN A 87 12.48 -6.62 2.63
N ILE A 88 11.48 -7.40 2.21
CA ILE A 88 10.76 -7.16 0.95
C ILE A 88 9.81 -5.97 1.11
N ALA A 89 9.14 -5.82 2.26
CA ALA A 89 8.34 -4.64 2.57
C ALA A 89 9.21 -3.37 2.57
N GLU A 90 10.39 -3.39 3.19
CA GLU A 90 11.32 -2.26 3.16
C GLU A 90 11.77 -1.90 1.74
N VAL A 91 11.97 -2.89 0.87
CA VAL A 91 12.27 -2.65 -0.55
C VAL A 91 11.11 -1.97 -1.27
N LEU A 92 9.86 -2.38 -1.00
CA LEU A 92 8.66 -1.74 -1.51
C LEU A 92 8.60 -0.27 -1.08
N ASP A 93 8.71 -0.02 0.23
CA ASP A 93 8.69 1.30 0.84
C ASP A 93 9.72 2.25 0.22
N ASN A 94 10.93 1.76 -0.04
CA ASN A 94 11.99 2.57 -0.62
C ASN A 94 11.85 2.78 -2.14
N THR A 95 11.14 1.89 -2.84
CA THR A 95 10.97 1.98 -4.29
C THR A 95 9.83 2.90 -4.67
N LEU A 96 8.71 2.83 -3.98
CA LEU A 96 7.46 3.51 -4.34
C LEU A 96 7.60 5.05 -4.49
N PRO A 97 8.37 5.76 -3.64
CA PRO A 97 8.60 7.20 -3.79
C PRO A 97 9.25 7.58 -5.13
N SER A 98 10.09 6.71 -5.69
CA SER A 98 10.72 6.96 -7.00
C SER A 98 9.71 7.00 -8.17
N ALA A 99 8.54 6.39 -7.97
CA ALA A 99 7.42 6.40 -8.91
C ALA A 99 6.35 7.45 -8.56
N SER A 100 6.65 8.41 -7.66
CA SER A 100 5.69 9.42 -7.15
C SER A 100 4.50 8.81 -6.40
N PHE A 101 4.69 7.66 -5.77
CA PHE A 101 3.72 7.02 -4.90
C PHE A 101 4.25 6.94 -3.47
N GLU A 102 3.34 6.97 -2.50
CA GLU A 102 3.61 6.67 -1.10
C GLU A 102 2.79 5.45 -0.71
N PRO A 103 3.39 4.43 -0.07
CA PRO A 103 2.63 3.33 0.50
C PRO A 103 1.74 3.87 1.61
N PHE A 104 0.43 3.64 1.48
CA PHE A 104 -0.50 3.87 2.59
C PHE A 104 -0.58 2.64 3.48
N PHE A 105 -0.43 1.47 2.87
CA PHE A 105 -0.38 0.16 3.52
C PHE A 105 0.33 -0.82 2.59
N ASP A 106 1.26 -1.59 3.11
CA ASP A 106 1.88 -2.70 2.40
C ASP A 106 2.13 -3.87 3.36
N ILE A 107 1.67 -5.05 2.99
CA ILE A 107 1.96 -6.27 3.72
C ILE A 107 2.55 -7.30 2.76
N VAL A 108 3.67 -7.87 3.20
CA VAL A 108 4.29 -9.06 2.61
C VAL A 108 4.12 -10.22 3.59
N LEU A 109 3.46 -11.30 3.17
CA LEU A 109 3.23 -12.49 3.99
C LEU A 109 3.60 -13.76 3.23
N PHE A 110 4.24 -14.70 3.93
CA PHE A 110 4.67 -15.99 3.39
C PHE A 110 3.87 -17.17 3.95
N ASP A 111 3.46 -18.07 3.06
CA ASP A 111 2.75 -19.32 3.37
C ASP A 111 1.57 -19.11 4.36
N GLU A 112 1.56 -19.79 5.51
CA GLU A 112 0.51 -19.68 6.52
C GLU A 112 0.32 -18.27 7.08
N ASN A 113 1.35 -17.41 7.02
CA ASN A 113 1.18 -16.02 7.43
C ASN A 113 0.15 -15.31 6.54
N ALA A 114 0.06 -15.67 5.25
CA ALA A 114 -0.89 -15.10 4.31
C ALA A 114 -2.36 -15.43 4.65
N ALA A 115 -2.62 -16.43 5.52
CA ALA A 115 -3.96 -16.70 6.03
C ALA A 115 -4.42 -15.69 7.09
N ASN A 116 -3.51 -14.88 7.64
CA ASN A 116 -3.81 -13.83 8.60
C ASN A 116 -3.91 -12.46 7.90
N ALA A 117 -5.07 -12.19 7.30
CA ALA A 117 -5.31 -11.09 6.36
C ALA A 117 -5.12 -9.67 6.94
N HIS A 118 -5.03 -9.52 8.27
CA HIS A 118 -4.78 -8.23 8.93
C HIS A 118 -3.34 -8.11 9.48
N GLY A 119 -2.45 -9.06 9.15
CA GLY A 119 -1.08 -9.07 9.63
C GLY A 119 -0.97 -9.42 11.12
N GLY A 120 0.05 -8.88 11.80
CA GLY A 120 0.38 -9.23 13.20
C GLY A 120 1.42 -10.35 13.33
N THR A 121 2.05 -10.70 12.21
CA THR A 121 3.27 -11.51 12.20
C THR A 121 4.48 -10.64 12.48
N ASN A 122 5.58 -11.24 12.92
CA ASN A 122 6.83 -10.52 13.23
C ASN A 122 7.70 -10.23 11.99
N GLY A 123 7.23 -10.57 10.79
CA GLY A 123 7.92 -10.33 9.52
C GLY A 123 9.22 -11.11 9.32
N SER A 124 9.50 -12.11 10.16
CA SER A 124 10.79 -12.82 10.18
C SER A 124 10.82 -14.08 9.30
N LYS A 125 9.72 -14.44 8.64
CA LYS A 125 9.69 -15.65 7.82
C LYS A 125 10.54 -15.45 6.58
N ILE A 126 11.29 -16.47 6.20
CA ILE A 126 12.29 -16.42 5.13
C ILE A 126 11.67 -16.97 3.84
N LEU A 127 11.98 -16.31 2.73
CA LEU A 127 11.61 -16.72 1.39
C LEU A 127 12.42 -17.97 1.00
N GLU A 128 11.73 -19.05 0.67
CA GLU A 128 12.29 -20.28 0.12
C GLU A 128 11.77 -20.54 -1.30
N ALA A 129 12.32 -21.54 -1.98
CA ALA A 129 11.99 -21.83 -3.38
C ALA A 129 10.52 -22.22 -3.61
N GLU A 130 9.86 -22.78 -2.59
CA GLU A 130 8.47 -23.26 -2.66
C GLU A 130 7.50 -22.37 -1.86
N THR A 131 7.98 -21.25 -1.33
CA THR A 131 7.18 -20.33 -0.52
C THR A 131 6.06 -19.72 -1.34
N PHE A 132 4.84 -19.78 -0.81
CA PHE A 132 3.74 -18.97 -1.30
C PHE A 132 3.91 -17.54 -0.80
N VAL A 133 3.86 -16.57 -1.73
CA VAL A 133 4.06 -15.15 -1.41
C VAL A 133 2.77 -14.35 -1.65
N LEU A 134 2.27 -13.70 -0.61
CA LEU A 134 1.22 -12.69 -0.69
C LEU A 134 1.84 -11.30 -0.53
N ILE A 135 1.55 -10.42 -1.48
CA ILE A 135 1.88 -8.99 -1.42
C ILE A 135 0.57 -8.24 -1.60
N ASP A 136 0.15 -7.53 -0.57
CA ASP A 136 -1.01 -6.65 -0.60
C ASP A 136 -0.55 -5.21 -0.37
N VAL A 137 -0.82 -4.33 -1.33
CA VAL A 137 -0.26 -2.97 -1.37
C VAL A 137 -1.34 -1.98 -1.75
N GLU A 138 -1.51 -0.97 -0.90
CA GLU A 138 -2.30 0.22 -1.15
C GLU A 138 -1.37 1.42 -1.35
N LEU A 139 -1.47 2.05 -2.52
CA LEU A 139 -0.67 3.22 -2.88
C LEU A 139 -1.50 4.49 -2.86
N ARG A 140 -0.86 5.57 -2.43
CA ARG A 140 -1.34 6.93 -2.61
C ARG A 140 -0.45 7.65 -3.61
N SER A 141 -1.07 8.38 -4.55
CA SER A 141 -0.33 9.30 -5.42
C SER A 141 0.15 10.51 -4.63
N LEU A 142 1.44 10.84 -4.74
CA LEU A 142 2.02 12.06 -4.16
C LEU A 142 1.68 13.33 -4.98
N ASN A 143 1.24 13.16 -6.23
CA ASN A 143 0.76 14.26 -7.06
C ASN A 143 -0.73 14.52 -6.82
N THR A 144 -1.04 15.18 -5.70
CA THR A 144 -2.38 15.71 -5.40
C THR A 144 -2.73 16.95 -6.23
N THR A 145 -1.80 17.51 -7.01
CA THR A 145 -2.03 18.69 -7.87
C THR A 145 -2.91 18.43 -9.10
N MET A 146 -3.33 17.19 -9.37
CA MET A 146 -4.41 16.93 -10.34
C MET A 146 -5.82 17.23 -9.79
N SER A 147 -5.97 17.73 -8.55
CA SER A 147 -7.27 17.86 -7.89
C SER A 147 -7.87 19.28 -7.79
N LEU A 148 -7.26 20.33 -8.35
CA LEU A 148 -7.85 21.69 -8.30
C LEU A 148 -7.65 22.43 -9.64
N GLY A 149 -8.45 22.05 -10.63
CA GLY A 149 -8.56 22.68 -11.94
C GLY A 149 -9.85 22.30 -12.66
#